data_AF-A0A0P0V5Z9-F1
#
_entry.id   AF-A0A0P0V5Z9-F1
#
_cell.length_a   1.000
_cell.length_b   1.000
_cell.length_c   1.000
_cell.angle_alpha   90.00
_cell.angle_beta   90.00
_cell.angle_gamma   90.00
#
_symmetry.space_group_name_H-M   'P 1'
#
loop_
_entity.id
_entity.type
_entity.pdbx_description
1 polymer ?
#
loop_
_entity_poly.entity_id
_entity_poly.type
_entity_poly.pdbx_seq_one_letter_code
_entity_poly.pdbx_strand_id
1 'polypeptide(L)'
;MSTTAPRAVAERWRELHGEDHWKGLLDPLDADLRRSVIGYGELAQATNDAFIREAWSPHAGACRYSRDRFLEKAQAASAAGSSWRSTGTWRW
;
A
#
# COMPACT_ATOMS: atom_id res chain seq x y z
N MET A 1 -7.46 -21.62 19.16
CA MET A 1 -6.41 -21.07 18.28
C MET A 1 -6.91 -21.21 16.84
N SER A 2 -7.55 -20.19 16.29
CA SER A 2 -8.10 -20.24 14.93
C SER A 2 -7.17 -19.47 14.00
N THR A 3 -6.24 -20.17 13.35
CA THR A 3 -5.57 -19.68 12.15
C THR A 3 -6.59 -19.74 11.01
N THR A 4 -7.33 -18.64 10.82
CA THR A 4 -8.14 -18.45 9.64
C THR A 4 -7.19 -18.21 8.47
N ALA A 5 -7.20 -19.09 7.47
CA ALA A 5 -6.50 -18.89 6.21
C ALA A 5 -6.80 -17.48 5.66
N PRO A 6 -5.85 -16.81 4.96
CA PRO A 6 -6.06 -15.44 4.47
C PRO A 6 -7.30 -15.43 3.57
N ARG A 7 -8.43 -14.97 4.11
CA ARG A 7 -9.58 -14.59 3.29
C ARG A 7 -9.05 -13.46 2.42
N ALA A 8 -9.30 -13.50 1.12
CA ALA A 8 -8.77 -12.49 0.23
C ALA A 8 -9.13 -11.11 0.80
N VAL A 9 -8.15 -10.20 0.95
CA VAL A 9 -8.36 -8.83 1.46
C VAL A 9 -9.53 -8.13 0.75
N ALA A 10 -9.77 -8.50 -0.52
CA ALA A 10 -10.91 -8.08 -1.33
C ALA A 10 -12.30 -8.47 -0.79
N GLU A 11 -12.43 -9.56 -0.03
CA GLU A 11 -13.70 -9.98 0.57
C GLU A 11 -13.98 -9.24 1.88
N ARG A 12 -12.92 -8.87 2.62
CA ARG A 12 -13.00 -8.24 3.95
C ARG A 12 -12.70 -6.75 3.95
N TRP A 13 -12.60 -6.13 2.78
CA TRP A 13 -12.11 -4.75 2.67
C TRP A 13 -12.91 -3.79 3.58
N ARG A 14 -14.23 -3.95 3.71
CA ARG A 14 -15.05 -3.08 4.56
C ARG A 14 -14.68 -3.18 6.04
N GLU A 15 -14.53 -4.40 6.55
CA GLU A 15 -14.07 -4.67 7.92
C GLU A 15 -12.66 -4.06 8.15
N LEU A 16 -11.73 -4.28 7.21
CA LEU A 16 -10.35 -3.81 7.29
C LEU A 16 -10.23 -2.29 7.20
N HIS A 17 -11.15 -1.64 6.48
CA HIS A 17 -11.25 -0.19 6.36
C HIS A 17 -12.01 0.48 7.50
N GLY A 18 -12.45 -0.28 8.51
CA GLY A 18 -12.99 0.27 9.75
C GLY A 18 -14.51 0.36 9.82
N GLU A 19 -15.25 -0.42 9.02
CA GLU A 19 -16.73 -0.53 9.12
C GLU A 19 -17.19 -0.74 10.58
N ASP A 20 -16.50 -1.62 11.31
CA ASP A 20 -16.78 -1.92 12.72
C ASP A 20 -15.70 -1.41 13.69
N HIS A 21 -15.04 -0.29 13.38
CA HIS A 21 -13.99 0.31 14.24
C HIS A 21 -12.87 -0.68 14.65
N TRP A 22 -12.55 -1.65 13.77
CA TRP A 22 -11.58 -2.72 14.02
C TRP A 22 -11.85 -3.56 15.28
N LYS A 23 -13.12 -3.67 15.71
CA LYS A 23 -13.51 -4.44 16.89
C LYS A 23 -13.09 -5.91 16.76
N GLY A 24 -12.27 -6.38 17.69
CA GLY A 24 -11.77 -7.77 17.70
C GLY A 24 -10.66 -8.07 16.68
N LEU A 25 -10.18 -7.06 15.94
CA LEU A 25 -9.08 -7.19 14.97
C LEU A 25 -7.73 -6.70 15.51
N LEU A 26 -7.73 -6.01 16.65
CA LEU A 26 -6.52 -5.42 17.25
C LEU A 26 -5.85 -6.32 18.28
N ASP A 27 -6.61 -7.18 18.96
CA ASP A 27 -6.10 -8.07 20.00
C ASP A 27 -6.74 -9.47 19.90
N PRO A 28 -6.02 -10.48 19.35
CA PRO A 28 -4.72 -10.39 18.67
C PRO A 28 -4.82 -9.71 17.30
N LEU A 29 -3.76 -9.01 16.88
CA LEU A 29 -3.74 -8.30 15.60
C LEU A 29 -3.96 -9.24 14.42
N ASP A 30 -5.04 -9.01 13.67
CA ASP A 30 -5.39 -9.77 12.46
C ASP A 30 -4.29 -9.59 11.38
N ALA A 31 -3.89 -10.69 10.75
CA ALA A 31 -2.81 -10.70 9.77
C ALA A 31 -3.12 -9.90 8.50
N ASP A 32 -4.38 -9.89 8.06
CA ASP A 32 -4.84 -9.12 6.91
C ASP A 32 -4.86 -7.62 7.26
N LEU A 33 -5.31 -7.27 8.47
CA LEU A 33 -5.26 -5.89 8.97
C LEU A 33 -3.82 -5.39 9.06
N ARG A 34 -2.91 -6.19 9.60
CA ARG A 34 -1.48 -5.86 9.66
C ARG A 34 -0.92 -5.56 8.27
N ARG A 35 -1.24 -6.38 7.27
CA ARG A 35 -0.77 -6.19 5.89
C ARG A 35 -1.33 -4.91 5.27
N SER A 36 -2.62 -4.63 5.47
CA SER A 36 -3.24 -3.39 4.99
C SER A 36 -2.59 -2.15 5.63
N VAL A 37 -2.37 -2.16 6.94
CA VAL A 37 -1.70 -1.05 7.65
C VAL A 37 -0.27 -0.83 7.15
N ILE A 38 0.50 -1.91 6.95
CA ILE A 38 1.84 -1.82 6.36
C ILE A 38 1.78 -1.21 4.95
N GLY A 39 0.85 -1.65 4.11
CA GLY A 39 0.69 -1.10 2.76
C GLY A 39 0.36 0.40 2.76
N TYR A 40 -0.45 0.88 3.71
CA TYR A 40 -0.67 2.31 3.88
C TYR A 40 0.56 3.06 4.38
N GLY A 41 1.32 2.48 5.30
CA GLY A 41 2.60 3.04 5.75
C GLY A 41 3.61 3.17 4.62
N GLU A 42 3.72 2.15 3.76
CA GLU A 42 4.57 2.17 2.58
C GLU A 42 4.13 3.24 1.57
N LEU A 43 2.82 3.42 1.36
CA LEU A 43 2.31 4.50 0.52
C LEU A 43 2.67 5.88 1.10
N ALA A 44 2.54 6.07 2.42
CA ALA A 44 2.93 7.32 3.06
C ALA A 44 4.43 7.58 2.90
N GLN A 45 5.27 6.57 3.11
CA GLN A 45 6.72 6.68 2.91
C GLN A 45 7.08 6.99 1.45
N ALA A 46 6.43 6.32 0.49
CA ALA A 46 6.58 6.57 -0.93
C ALA A 46 6.29 8.04 -1.32
N THR A 47 5.25 8.65 -0.72
CA THR A 47 4.97 10.08 -0.95
C THR A 47 6.06 10.99 -0.37
N ASN A 48 6.64 10.62 0.77
CA ASN A 48 7.73 11.37 1.39
C ASN A 48 9.00 11.32 0.52
N ASP A 49 9.35 10.13 0.03
CA ASP A 49 10.56 9.90 -0.78
C ASP A 49 10.46 10.56 -2.16
N ALA A 50 9.25 10.62 -2.72
CA ALA A 50 9.00 11.28 -4.00
C ALA A 50 8.95 12.82 -3.88
N PHE A 51 8.86 13.38 -2.69
CA PHE A 51 8.77 14.83 -2.52
C PHE A 51 10.13 15.51 -2.69
N ILE A 52 10.19 16.55 -3.54
CA ILE A 52 11.40 17.35 -3.75
C ILE A 52 11.51 18.37 -2.61
N ARG A 53 12.42 18.10 -1.67
CA ARG A 53 12.65 18.91 -0.46
C ARG A 53 13.68 20.03 -0.67
N GLU A 54 14.43 19.96 -1.76
CA GLU A 54 15.54 20.85 -2.04
C GLU A 54 15.01 22.23 -2.46
N ALA A 55 15.05 23.20 -1.54
CA ALA A 55 14.54 24.56 -1.75
C ALA A 55 15.22 25.33 -2.90
N TRP A 56 16.42 24.91 -3.30
CA TRP A 56 17.16 25.51 -4.42
C TRP A 56 16.74 24.94 -5.79
N SER A 57 15.99 23.84 -5.80
CA SER A 57 15.44 23.27 -7.03
C SER A 57 14.28 24.14 -7.52
N PRO A 58 14.18 24.46 -8.82
CA PRO A 58 13.02 25.14 -9.40
C PRO A 58 11.70 24.36 -9.23
N HIS A 59 11.79 23.09 -8.83
CA HIS A 59 10.65 22.17 -8.64
C HIS A 59 10.46 21.81 -7.16
N ALA A 60 10.99 22.61 -6.23
CA ALA A 60 10.79 22.42 -4.79
C ALA A 60 9.30 22.34 -4.47
N GLY A 61 8.90 21.33 -3.70
CA GLY A 61 7.49 21.09 -3.37
C GLY A 61 6.72 20.25 -4.39
N ALA A 62 7.31 19.92 -5.54
CA ALA A 62 6.70 19.02 -6.51
C ALA A 62 7.04 17.55 -6.23
N CYS A 63 6.30 16.65 -6.88
CA CYS A 63 6.59 15.23 -6.89
C CYS A 63 7.69 14.94 -7.93
N ARG A 64 8.70 14.15 -7.54
CA ARG A 64 9.83 13.73 -8.38
C ARG A 64 9.42 12.83 -9.55
N TYR A 65 8.26 12.19 -9.45
CA TYR A 65 7.74 11.27 -10.47
C TYR A 65 6.45 11.78 -11.09
N SER A 66 6.24 11.49 -12.38
CA SER A 66 4.93 11.68 -13.01
C SER A 66 3.90 10.73 -12.39
N ARG A 67 2.62 11.10 -12.41
CA ARG A 67 1.52 10.32 -11.83
C ARG A 67 1.56 8.85 -12.22
N ASP A 68 1.81 8.57 -13.50
CA ASP A 68 1.76 7.21 -14.05
C ASP A 68 2.97 6.37 -13.64
N ARG A 69 4.07 7.00 -13.21
CA ARG A 69 5.30 6.35 -12.74
C ARG A 69 5.47 6.38 -11.23
N PHE A 70 4.64 7.15 -10.52
CA PHE A 70 4.75 7.32 -9.07
C PHE A 70 4.62 5.98 -8.35
N LEU A 71 3.54 5.22 -8.60
CA LEU A 71 3.32 3.94 -7.93
C LEU A 71 4.39 2.91 -8.33
N GLU A 72 4.80 2.87 -9.59
CA GLU A 72 5.88 1.99 -10.04
C GLU A 72 7.21 2.32 -9.36
N LYS A 73 7.59 3.59 -9.28
CA LYS A 73 8.91 3.99 -8.73
C LYS A 73 8.93 4.03 -7.21
N ALA A 74 7.82 4.41 -6.59
CA ALA A 74 7.73 4.62 -5.16
C ALA A 74 7.23 3.38 -4.40
N GLN A 75 6.45 2.49 -5.04
CA GLN A 75 6.00 1.22 -4.44
C GLN A 75 6.78 -0.01 -4.93
N ALA A 76 7.71 0.11 -5.89
CA ALA A 76 8.58 -1.01 -6.29
C ALA A 76 9.42 -1.57 -5.14
N ALA A 77 9.62 -0.82 -4.05
CA ALA A 77 10.34 -1.30 -2.88
C ALA A 77 9.62 -2.44 -2.13
N SER A 78 8.29 -2.58 -2.26
CA SER A 78 7.52 -3.67 -1.62
C SER A 78 7.08 -4.78 -2.61
N ALA A 79 7.22 -4.55 -3.92
CA ALA A 79 6.93 -5.56 -4.95
C ALA A 79 7.97 -6.69 -5.04
N ALA A 80 9.06 -6.64 -4.26
CA ALA A 80 9.99 -7.77 -4.13
C ALA A 80 9.38 -9.00 -3.41
N GLY A 81 8.12 -8.92 -2.95
CA GLY A 81 7.34 -10.04 -2.42
C GLY A 81 6.09 -10.44 -3.23
N SER A 82 5.72 -9.71 -4.29
CA SER A 82 4.63 -10.13 -5.17
C SER A 82 4.85 -9.59 -6.57
N SER A 83 5.13 -10.50 -7.50
CA SER A 83 5.43 -10.16 -8.88
C SER A 83 4.18 -9.65 -9.59
N TRP A 84 3.93 -8.34 -9.50
CA TRP A 84 3.17 -7.64 -10.52
C TRP A 84 4.11 -7.41 -11.71
N ARG A 85 4.41 -8.49 -12.45
CA ARG A 85 5.05 -8.35 -13.75
C ARG A 85 3.97 -8.07 -14.78
N SER A 86 4.11 -6.93 -15.43
CA SER A 86 3.42 -6.54 -16.65
C SER A 86 3.67 -7.59 -17.74
N THR A 87 2.79 -8.58 -17.85
CA THR A 87 2.67 -9.36 -19.08
C THR A 87 1.22 -9.23 -19.49
N GLY A 88 1.02 -8.51 -20.58
CA GLY A 88 -0.29 -8.15 -21.07
C GLY A 88 -1.16 -9.38 -21.30
N THR A 89 -2.28 -9.42 -20.58
CA THR A 89 -3.60 -9.60 -21.17
C THR A 89 -4.59 -9.39 -20.03
N TRP A 90 -5.23 -8.23 -20.00
CA TRP A 90 -6.36 -8.00 -19.12
C TRP A 90 -7.61 -8.26 -19.95
N ARG A 91 -8.36 -9.31 -19.59
CA ARG A 91 -9.75 -9.49 -20.00
C ARG A 91 -10.52 -9.78 -18.73
N TRP A 92 -11.50 -8.91 -18.46
CA TRP A 92 -12.40 -8.94 -17.31
C TRP A 92 -12.99 -10.32 -17.05
#